data_AF-A0A3S4HR59-F1
#
_entry.id   AF-A0A3S4HR59-F1
#
_cell.length_a   1.000
_cell.length_b   1.000
_cell.length_c   1.000
_cell.angle_alpha   90.00
_cell.angle_beta   90.00
_cell.angle_gamma   90.00
#
_symmetry.space_group_name_H-M   'P 1'
#
loop_
_entity.id
_entity.type
_entity.pdbx_description
1 polymer ?
#
loop_
_entity_poly.entity_id
_entity_poly.type
_entity_poly.pdbx_seq_one_letter_code
_entity_poly.pdbx_strand_id
1 'polypeptide(L)'
;MRGRVEGELKDHPLLHGGHDEPDYRDNAAVAPKSVVISDHYDWEDDAAPRTPWGKTVIYEAACQRAYLPASGTPPRRYAAPIKRSGHPVMVAYFKQLGITALETVAGSAVCQRAAPATYGG
;
A
#
# COMPACT_ATOMS: atom_id res chain seq x y z
N MET A 1 -7.66 7.42 -18.10
CA MET A 1 -8.00 8.23 -16.90
C MET A 1 -8.35 7.29 -15.75
N ARG A 2 -7.41 7.12 -14.80
CA ARG A 2 -7.66 6.35 -13.57
C ARG A 2 -7.87 7.32 -12.40
N GLY A 3 -8.73 6.94 -11.47
CA GLY A 3 -8.96 7.68 -10.23
C GLY A 3 -8.16 7.10 -9.07
N ARG A 4 -7.61 7.96 -8.22
CA ARG A 4 -7.11 7.63 -6.87
C ARG A 4 -8.08 8.18 -5.84
N VAL A 5 -8.08 7.70 -4.60
CA VAL A 5 -8.81 8.36 -3.50
C VAL A 5 -7.82 9.14 -2.64
N GLU A 6 -8.14 10.39 -2.31
CA GLU A 6 -7.41 11.22 -1.35
C GLU A 6 -8.29 11.59 -0.15
N GLY A 7 -7.63 11.78 0.99
CA GLY A 7 -8.24 12.06 2.28
C GLY A 7 -7.88 11.01 3.33
N GLU A 8 -7.79 11.45 4.59
CA GLU A 8 -7.69 10.55 5.74
C GLU A 8 -9.11 10.09 6.11
N LEU A 9 -9.36 8.78 6.05
CA LEU A 9 -10.63 8.22 6.50
C LEU A 9 -10.58 8.02 8.01
N LYS A 10 -11.16 8.96 8.75
CA LYS A 10 -11.39 8.80 10.19
C LYS A 10 -12.72 8.10 10.40
N ASP A 11 -12.76 7.19 11.37
CA ASP A 11 -14.01 6.55 11.74
C ASP A 11 -15.01 7.64 12.17
N HIS A 12 -16.20 7.63 11.55
CA HIS A 12 -17.21 8.66 11.76
C HIS A 12 -18.61 8.05 11.68
N PRO A 13 -19.54 8.39 12.59
CA PRO A 13 -20.89 7.82 12.59
C PRO A 13 -21.66 7.98 11.28
N LEU A 14 -21.37 9.03 10.50
CA LEU A 14 -21.94 9.26 9.15
C LEU A 14 -21.49 8.24 8.09
N LEU A 15 -20.52 7.39 8.42
CA LEU A 15 -19.98 6.35 7.52
C LEU A 15 -20.45 4.95 7.92
N HIS A 16 -21.25 4.82 8.98
CA HIS A 16 -21.67 3.52 9.50
C HIS A 16 -22.87 2.92 8.75
N GLY A 17 -23.57 3.73 7.94
CA GLY A 17 -24.79 3.32 7.25
C GLY A 17 -25.93 3.04 8.24
N GLY A 18 -27.17 3.35 7.87
CA GLY A 18 -28.31 2.88 8.66
C GLY A 18 -28.49 1.39 8.43
N HIS A 19 -28.57 0.62 9.52
CA HIS A 19 -28.62 -0.84 9.47
C HIS A 19 -29.92 -1.37 8.85
N ASP A 20 -31.03 -0.69 9.13
CA ASP A 20 -32.39 -1.10 8.74
C ASP A 20 -33.09 -0.07 7.83
N GLU A 21 -32.61 1.17 7.78
CA GLU A 21 -33.13 2.25 6.94
C GLU A 21 -31.98 3.11 6.37
N PRO A 22 -32.10 3.70 5.17
CA PRO A 22 -31.08 4.59 4.64
C PRO A 22 -30.88 5.82 5.54
N ASP A 23 -29.62 6.10 5.89
CA ASP A 23 -29.26 7.35 6.55
C ASP A 23 -29.22 8.49 5.52
N TYR A 24 -30.12 9.47 5.66
CA TYR A 24 -30.24 10.60 4.74
C TYR A 24 -29.30 11.77 5.04
N ARG A 25 -28.44 11.66 6.06
CA ARG A 25 -27.48 12.71 6.42
C ARG A 25 -26.37 12.80 5.37
N ASP A 26 -26.03 14.03 4.99
CA ASP A 26 -24.91 14.28 4.06
C ASP A 26 -23.57 13.95 4.71
N ASN A 27 -22.78 13.10 4.06
CA ASN A 27 -21.44 12.71 4.48
C ASN A 27 -20.33 13.39 3.66
N ALA A 28 -20.66 14.32 2.76
CA ALA A 28 -19.71 14.96 1.87
C ALA A 28 -18.52 15.60 2.58
N ALA A 29 -18.70 16.09 3.82
CA ALA A 29 -17.63 16.69 4.62
C ALA A 29 -16.58 15.67 5.14
N VAL A 30 -16.93 14.39 5.26
CA VAL A 30 -16.08 13.34 5.85
C VAL A 30 -15.71 12.24 4.85
N ALA A 31 -16.46 12.11 3.76
CA ALA A 31 -16.22 11.10 2.73
C ALA A 31 -14.93 11.41 1.92
N PRO A 32 -14.01 10.43 1.76
CA PRO A 32 -12.84 10.56 0.89
C PRO A 32 -13.24 10.91 -0.54
N LYS A 33 -12.39 11.68 -1.23
CA LYS A 33 -12.69 12.16 -2.58
C LYS A 33 -11.83 11.44 -3.61
N SER A 34 -12.40 11.20 -4.78
CA SER A 34 -11.63 10.73 -5.92
C SER A 34 -10.79 11.86 -6.49
N VAL A 35 -9.58 11.54 -6.91
CA VAL A 35 -8.59 12.40 -7.54
C VAL A 35 -8.27 11.82 -8.90
N VAL A 36 -8.43 12.67 -9.91
CA VAL A 36 -8.05 12.36 -11.28
C VAL A 36 -6.53 12.40 -11.36
N ILE A 37 -5.94 11.31 -11.82
CA ILE A 37 -4.49 11.23 -12.06
C ILE A 37 -4.21 10.94 -13.53
N SER A 38 -3.08 11.48 -14.02
CA SER A 38 -2.50 11.07 -15.28
C SER A 38 -1.82 9.71 -15.10
N ASP A 39 -2.01 8.82 -16.08
CA ASP A 39 -1.37 7.51 -16.16
C ASP A 39 -0.09 7.52 -17.01
N HIS A 40 0.32 8.68 -17.51
CA HIS A 40 1.57 8.82 -18.26
C HIS A 40 2.78 8.62 -17.33
N TYR A 41 3.49 7.51 -17.52
CA TYR A 41 4.75 7.19 -16.87
C TYR A 41 5.73 6.67 -17.92
N ASP A 42 6.95 7.19 -17.90
CA ASP A 42 8.03 6.70 -18.76
C ASP A 42 8.64 5.45 -18.12
N TRP A 43 8.45 4.31 -18.77
CA TRP A 43 8.95 3.02 -18.31
C TRP A 43 10.38 2.73 -18.77
N GLU A 44 10.97 3.62 -19.58
CA GLU A 44 12.28 3.41 -20.18
C GLU A 44 12.36 2.02 -20.85
N ASP A 45 13.34 1.19 -20.47
CA ASP A 45 13.55 -0.16 -21.02
C ASP A 45 12.98 -1.29 -20.14
N ASP A 46 12.01 -0.99 -19.25
CA ASP A 46 11.43 -2.01 -18.35
C ASP A 46 10.75 -3.14 -19.13
N ALA A 47 11.07 -4.38 -18.75
CA ALA A 47 10.58 -5.58 -19.41
C ALA A 47 10.31 -6.71 -18.42
N ALA A 48 9.25 -7.49 -18.71
CA ALA A 48 8.85 -8.61 -17.86
C ALA A 48 9.97 -9.68 -17.76
N PRO A 49 10.41 -10.07 -16.54
CA PRO A 49 11.48 -11.06 -16.35
C PRO A 49 11.18 -12.47 -16.89
N ARG A 50 9.90 -12.84 -17.00
CA ARG A 50 9.42 -14.12 -17.59
C ARG A 50 10.15 -15.37 -17.08
N THR A 51 10.46 -15.42 -15.78
CA THR A 51 11.09 -16.58 -15.14
C THR A 51 10.23 -17.84 -15.33
N PRO A 52 10.75 -18.94 -15.90
CA PRO A 52 10.00 -20.18 -16.04
C PRO A 52 9.58 -20.72 -14.66
N TRP A 53 8.35 -21.26 -14.56
CA TRP A 53 7.79 -21.75 -13.30
C TRP A 53 8.69 -22.72 -12.52
N GLY A 54 9.41 -23.61 -13.22
CA GLY A 54 10.35 -24.55 -12.58
C GLY A 54 11.60 -23.92 -11.98
N LYS A 55 11.82 -22.62 -12.18
CA LYS A 55 12.92 -21.82 -11.61
C LYS A 55 12.40 -20.70 -10.70
N THR A 56 11.10 -20.68 -10.42
CA THR A 56 10.48 -19.62 -9.64
C THR A 56 10.59 -19.90 -8.15
N VAL A 57 11.15 -18.95 -7.40
CA VAL A 57 11.13 -18.90 -5.93
C VAL A 57 10.39 -17.63 -5.52
N ILE A 58 9.24 -17.82 -4.86
CA ILE A 58 8.35 -16.73 -4.43
C ILE A 58 8.66 -16.37 -2.98
N TYR A 59 8.79 -15.08 -2.70
CA TYR A 59 8.94 -14.54 -1.34
C TYR A 59 7.79 -13.59 -1.02
N GLU A 60 6.96 -13.94 -0.05
CA GLU A 60 5.85 -13.10 0.41
C GLU A 60 6.35 -12.07 1.43
N ALA A 61 6.10 -10.78 1.18
CA ALA A 61 6.50 -9.72 2.10
C ALA A 61 5.53 -8.54 2.11
N ALA A 62 5.18 -8.05 3.30
CA ALA A 62 4.43 -6.81 3.43
C ALA A 62 5.36 -5.59 3.22
N CYS A 63 5.17 -4.79 2.17
CA CYS A 63 6.08 -3.68 1.81
C CYS A 63 6.34 -2.66 2.94
N GLN A 64 5.41 -2.52 3.89
CA GLN A 64 5.60 -1.65 5.06
C GLN A 64 6.59 -2.23 6.08
N ARG A 65 6.67 -3.57 6.18
CA ARG A 65 7.49 -4.33 7.14
C ARG A 65 8.75 -4.95 6.52
N ALA A 66 8.74 -5.20 5.20
CA ALA A 66 9.87 -5.75 4.45
C ALA A 66 11.11 -4.84 4.45
N TYR A 67 10.96 -3.59 4.91
CA TYR A 67 12.05 -2.68 5.16
C TYR A 67 12.73 -3.05 6.49
N LEU A 68 13.84 -3.78 6.40
CA LEU A 68 14.77 -3.92 7.51
C LEU A 68 15.61 -2.65 7.59
N PRO A 69 15.71 -1.97 8.75
CA PRO A 69 16.61 -0.84 8.92
C PRO A 69 18.06 -1.35 8.90
N ALA A 70 18.62 -1.56 7.70
CA ALA A 70 20.05 -1.72 7.52
C ALA A 70 20.73 -0.35 7.68
N SER A 71 21.92 -0.32 8.25
CA SER A 71 22.77 0.88 8.35
C SER A 71 22.95 1.50 6.96
N GLY A 72 22.46 2.74 6.77
CA GLY A 72 22.55 3.47 5.49
C GLY A 72 21.22 3.69 4.74
N THR A 73 20.09 3.26 5.30
CA THR A 73 18.80 3.37 4.61
C THR A 73 18.06 4.69 4.91
N PRO A 74 17.46 5.39 3.91
CA PRO A 74 16.84 6.70 4.12
C PRO A 74 15.67 6.66 5.11
N PRO A 75 15.50 7.70 5.96
CA PRO A 75 14.56 7.68 7.06
C PRO A 75 13.11 7.44 6.60
N ARG A 76 12.37 6.71 7.44
CA ARG A 76 11.00 6.22 7.25
C ARG A 76 9.97 7.28 6.82
N ARG A 77 10.30 8.56 7.01
CA ARG A 77 9.42 9.74 6.89
C ARG A 77 9.21 10.28 5.46
N TYR A 78 9.98 9.84 4.45
CA TYR A 78 9.93 10.47 3.11
C TYR A 78 9.52 9.57 1.93
N ALA A 79 9.37 8.25 2.12
CA ALA A 79 9.10 7.34 1.00
C ALA A 79 7.92 6.40 1.27
N ALA A 80 7.03 6.30 0.26
CA ALA A 80 5.98 5.28 0.21
C ALA A 80 6.61 3.87 0.34
N PRO A 81 5.93 2.91 1.00
CA PRO A 81 6.45 1.56 1.22
C PRO A 81 7.01 0.87 -0.03
N ILE A 82 6.35 1.04 -1.18
CA ILE A 82 6.76 0.48 -2.48
C ILE A 82 8.07 1.10 -3.00
N LYS A 83 8.28 2.42 -2.80
CA LYS A 83 9.55 3.07 -3.18
C LYS A 83 10.71 2.55 -2.34
N ARG A 84 10.45 2.16 -1.09
CA ARG A 84 11.49 1.60 -0.20
C ARG A 84 11.91 0.19 -0.59
N SER A 85 10.99 -0.65 -1.06
CA SER A 85 11.35 -2.01 -1.53
C SER A 85 12.22 -1.99 -2.80
N GLY A 86 12.11 -0.94 -3.63
CA GLY A 86 12.98 -0.74 -4.80
C GLY A 86 14.36 -0.15 -4.48
N HIS A 87 14.67 0.14 -3.21
CA HIS A 87 15.97 0.72 -2.85
C HIS A 87 17.13 -0.25 -3.18
N PRO A 88 18.28 0.22 -3.69
CA PRO A 88 19.38 -0.65 -4.14
C PRO A 88 19.85 -1.67 -3.10
N VAL A 89 19.84 -1.30 -1.81
CA VAL A 89 20.17 -2.21 -0.69
C VAL A 89 19.20 -3.39 -0.60
N MET A 90 17.90 -3.13 -0.77
CA MET A 90 16.87 -4.19 -0.73
C MET A 90 16.98 -5.09 -1.95
N VAL A 91 17.19 -4.51 -3.13
CA VAL A 91 17.39 -5.27 -4.37
C VAL A 91 18.63 -6.17 -4.28
N ALA A 92 19.74 -5.66 -3.73
CA ALA A 92 20.94 -6.45 -3.50
C ALA A 92 20.68 -7.61 -2.52
N TYR A 93 19.95 -7.34 -1.43
CA TYR A 93 19.54 -8.37 -0.48
C TYR A 93 18.67 -9.45 -1.13
N PHE A 94 17.66 -9.10 -1.93
CA PHE A 94 16.82 -10.07 -2.62
C PHE A 94 17.61 -10.93 -3.62
N LYS A 95 18.58 -10.32 -4.32
CA LYS A 95 19.50 -11.06 -5.18
C LYS A 95 20.38 -12.03 -4.40
N GLN A 96 20.89 -11.64 -3.23
CA GLN A 96 21.67 -12.53 -2.36
C GLN A 96 20.83 -13.67 -1.78
N LEU A 97 19.57 -13.39 -1.47
CA LEU A 97 18.62 -14.40 -0.99
C LEU A 97 18.26 -15.43 -2.08
N GLY A 98 18.45 -15.09 -3.35
CA GLY A 98 18.21 -15.99 -4.49
C GLY A 98 16.74 -16.09 -4.90
N ILE A 99 15.90 -15.13 -4.48
CA ILE A 99 14.48 -15.10 -4.86
C ILE A 99 14.33 -14.60 -6.30
N THR A 100 13.29 -15.08 -6.99
CA THR A 100 13.01 -14.66 -8.38
C THR A 100 11.72 -13.87 -8.50
N ALA A 101 10.81 -14.00 -7.53
CA ALA A 101 9.55 -13.26 -7.47
C ALA A 101 9.29 -12.76 -6.04
N LEU A 102 8.95 -11.48 -5.91
CA LEU A 102 8.50 -10.87 -4.66
C LEU A 102 6.97 -10.73 -4.72
N GLU A 103 6.27 -11.46 -3.84
CA GLU A 103 4.84 -11.33 -3.65
C GLU A 103 4.55 -10.34 -2.51
N THR A 104 3.65 -9.39 -2.75
CA THR A 104 3.38 -8.32 -1.80
C THR A 104 1.98 -8.43 -1.21
N VAL A 105 1.89 -8.40 0.13
CA VAL A 105 0.60 -8.43 0.83
C VAL A 105 -0.05 -7.05 0.79
N ALA A 106 -1.37 -7.04 0.52
CA ALA A 106 -2.19 -5.92 0.08
C ALA A 106 -1.83 -4.54 0.67
N GLY A 107 -1.49 -3.62 -0.24
CA GLY A 107 -1.53 -2.17 -0.04
C GLY A 107 -2.65 -1.50 -0.84
N SER A 108 -3.69 -2.25 -1.23
CA SER A 108 -4.93 -1.66 -1.74
C SER A 108 -5.52 -0.73 -0.67
N ALA A 109 -6.24 0.30 -1.09
CA ALA A 109 -6.94 1.19 -0.17
C ALA A 109 -8.04 0.40 0.56
N VAL A 110 -7.65 -0.22 1.67
CA VAL A 110 -8.55 -1.00 2.52
C VAL A 110 -9.04 -0.07 3.62
N CYS A 111 -10.35 0.14 3.68
CA CYS A 111 -10.98 0.72 4.86
C CYS A 111 -10.86 -0.28 6.01
N GLN A 112 -9.95 -0.03 6.93
CA GLN A 112 -9.84 -0.82 8.15
C GLN A 112 -10.77 -0.24 9.20
N ARG A 113 -11.58 -1.09 9.84
CA ARG A 113 -12.31 -0.71 11.05
C ARG A 113 -11.28 -0.33 12.11
N ALA A 114 -11.38 0.86 12.67
CA ALA A 114 -10.54 1.24 13.80
C ALA A 114 -10.77 0.24 14.95
N ALA A 115 -9.70 -0.31 15.52
CA ALA A 115 -9.82 -1.08 16.76
C ALA A 115 -10.43 -0.15 17.84
N PRO A 116 -11.37 -0.63 18.67
CA PRO A 116 -11.91 0.19 19.73
C PRO A 116 -10.76 0.67 20.62
N ALA A 117 -10.67 1.99 20.83
CA ALA A 117 -9.73 2.55 21.76
C ALA A 117 -10.03 1.93 23.14
N THR A 118 -9.10 1.15 23.68
CA THR A 118 -9.15 0.77 25.09
C THR A 118 -8.97 2.05 25.89
N TYR A 119 -10.07 2.61 26.39
CA TYR A 119 -10.03 3.64 27.44
C TYR A 119 -9.45 2.97 28.69
N GLY A 120 -8.18 3.26 28.98
CA GLY A 120 -7.60 3.04 30.30
C GLY A 120 -8.17 4.08 31.27
N GLY A 121 -8.57 3.62 32.46
CA GLY A 121 -9.12 4.45 33.53
C GLY A 121 -8.09 5.22 34.34
#